data_AF-A0A6G1K2T8-F1
#
_entry.id   AF-A0A6G1K2T8-F1
#
_cell.length_a   1.000
_cell.length_b   1.000
_cell.length_c   1.000
_cell.angle_alpha   90.00
_cell.angle_beta   90.00
_cell.angle_gamma   90.00
#
_symmetry.space_group_name_H-M   'P 1'
#
loop_
_entity.id
_entity.type
_entity.pdbx_description
1 polymer ?
#
loop_
_entity_poly.entity_id
_entity_poly.type
_entity_poly.pdbx_seq_one_letter_code
_entity_poly.pdbx_strand_id
1 'polypeptide(L)'
;MSSGASTISAKTLIDATSPRRANSSTTPADKATFVFPPLYSFPPFFTLQRVVTTRTSQLASWSAFIQSYCRFHGIFSLALVDALPTALFNNADIARSLSLRDARTVLHWMTTVEGGNRAEWIPSSSSSSSYSSSITASAAKKGRGGDKGEEEGDGKAWIYWRRPEEWAQVLEEWVDRTGQKGAVVTLYEIAESDATRREEFWGMDSDLLRRSVDVCVKRGRAQVFGQEGSEGVKFF
;
A
#
# COMPACT_ATOMS: atom_id res chain seq x y z
N MET A 1 -8.60 10.52 95.38
CA MET A 1 -7.85 9.26 95.48
C MET A 1 -7.82 8.62 94.09
N SER A 2 -6.74 8.89 93.34
CA SER A 2 -5.85 7.92 92.66
C SER A 2 -6.48 7.18 91.46
N SER A 3 -6.10 7.58 90.22
CA SER A 3 -5.11 6.92 89.33
C SER A 3 -5.69 5.69 88.61
N GLY A 4 -5.63 5.48 87.29
CA GLY A 4 -5.04 6.15 86.12
C GLY A 4 -5.33 5.32 84.85
N ALA A 5 -5.14 5.93 83.66
CA ALA A 5 -4.69 5.38 82.34
C ALA A 5 -5.23 4.01 81.84
N SER A 6 -5.66 3.75 80.58
CA SER A 6 -5.35 4.32 79.25
C SER A 6 -6.31 3.77 78.17
N THR A 7 -6.60 4.61 77.17
CA THR A 7 -6.72 4.38 75.70
C THR A 7 -7.71 3.36 75.09
N ILE A 8 -8.45 3.82 74.04
CA ILE A 8 -8.66 3.27 72.66
C ILE A 8 -10.04 3.79 72.17
N SER A 9 -10.09 4.88 71.37
CA SER A 9 -10.01 4.99 69.90
C SER A 9 -11.28 4.58 69.12
N ALA A 10 -11.87 5.57 68.44
CA ALA A 10 -13.08 5.50 67.63
C ALA A 10 -12.84 4.83 66.26
N LYS A 11 -13.73 3.92 65.86
CA LYS A 11 -13.76 3.28 64.54
C LYS A 11 -14.85 3.91 63.68
N THR A 12 -14.43 4.69 62.68
CA THR A 12 -15.25 5.11 61.54
C THR A 12 -14.94 4.21 60.34
N LEU A 13 -15.99 3.81 59.63
CA LEU A 13 -15.99 2.92 58.48
C LEU A 13 -15.21 3.50 57.30
N ILE A 14 -14.46 2.61 56.65
CA ILE A 14 -13.66 2.80 55.44
C ILE A 14 -14.52 2.56 54.19
N ASP A 15 -14.51 3.49 53.25
CA ASP A 15 -14.65 3.17 51.82
C ASP A 15 -13.72 4.11 51.04
N ALA A 16 -12.70 3.52 50.42
CA ALA A 16 -11.66 4.23 49.68
C ALA A 16 -11.43 3.48 48.36
N THR A 17 -12.00 4.02 47.28
CA THR A 17 -11.62 3.63 45.91
C THR A 17 -11.01 4.84 45.21
N SER A 18 -9.69 4.82 45.07
CA SER A 18 -8.92 5.72 44.20
C SER A 18 -8.47 4.93 42.95
N PRO A 19 -8.47 5.52 41.74
CA PRO A 19 -8.23 4.77 40.51
C PRO A 19 -6.74 4.45 40.30
N ARG A 20 -6.47 3.17 40.02
CA ARG A 20 -5.14 2.60 39.74
C ARG A 20 -4.63 3.04 38.36
N ARG A 21 -3.55 3.84 38.35
CA ARG A 21 -2.74 4.17 37.17
C ARG A 21 -2.03 2.90 36.68
N ALA A 22 -2.34 2.45 35.47
CA ALA A 22 -1.62 1.36 34.81
C ALA A 22 -0.35 1.93 34.16
N ASN A 23 0.81 1.59 34.71
CA ASN A 23 2.10 1.77 34.05
C ASN A 23 2.26 0.65 33.01
N SER A 24 2.33 1.02 31.73
CA SER A 24 2.73 0.11 30.66
C SER A 24 4.24 -0.11 30.70
N SER A 25 4.64 -1.35 31.00
CA SER A 25 6.00 -1.84 30.89
C SER A 25 6.39 -2.00 29.42
N THR A 26 7.34 -1.18 28.96
CA THR A 26 8.04 -1.32 27.68
C THR A 26 8.98 -2.53 27.72
N THR A 27 8.80 -3.47 26.77
CA THR A 27 9.74 -4.55 26.45
C THR A 27 10.22 -4.33 25.00
N PRO A 28 11.49 -4.64 24.65
CA PRO A 28 12.13 -4.09 23.46
C PRO A 28 11.97 -4.98 22.21
N ALA A 29 11.77 -4.32 21.06
CA ALA A 29 11.92 -4.86 19.70
C ALA A 29 11.01 -6.05 19.30
N ASP A 30 9.69 -5.89 19.43
CA ASP A 30 8.75 -6.69 18.64
C ASP A 30 8.85 -6.31 17.17
N LYS A 31 9.03 -7.30 16.28
CA LYS A 31 8.67 -7.13 14.88
C LYS A 31 7.22 -6.67 14.89
N ALA A 32 6.96 -5.43 14.45
CA ALA A 32 5.60 -4.93 14.33
C ALA A 32 4.79 -6.00 13.59
N THR A 33 3.63 -6.37 14.12
CA THR A 33 2.69 -7.32 13.51
C THR A 33 1.59 -6.53 12.82
N PHE A 34 1.14 -6.98 11.65
CA PHE A 34 0.06 -6.30 10.94
C PHE A 34 -1.25 -6.39 11.73
N VAL A 35 -1.97 -5.28 11.86
CA VAL A 35 -3.27 -5.24 12.52
C VAL A 35 -4.36 -5.29 11.45
N PHE A 36 -5.08 -6.39 11.39
CA PHE A 36 -6.19 -6.57 10.45
C PHE A 36 -7.40 -5.69 10.84
N PRO A 37 -8.11 -5.11 9.86
CA PRO A 37 -9.31 -4.32 10.15
C PRO A 37 -10.44 -5.21 10.69
N PRO A 38 -11.38 -4.70 11.51
CA PRO A 38 -12.48 -5.52 12.06
C PRO A 38 -13.32 -6.25 11.00
N LEU A 39 -13.49 -5.64 9.82
CA LEU A 39 -14.19 -6.22 8.69
C LEU A 39 -13.51 -7.49 8.13
N TYR A 40 -12.22 -7.67 8.36
CA TYR A 40 -11.48 -8.87 7.94
C TYR A 40 -11.97 -10.14 8.63
N SER A 41 -12.54 -10.05 9.85
CA SER A 41 -13.15 -11.18 10.55
C SER A 41 -14.66 -11.33 10.26
N PHE A 42 -15.22 -10.53 9.34
CA PHE A 42 -16.63 -10.57 8.98
C PHE A 42 -16.84 -11.43 7.72
N PRO A 43 -17.46 -12.62 7.79
CA PRO A 43 -17.53 -13.53 6.64
C PRO A 43 -18.12 -12.94 5.35
N PRO A 44 -19.18 -12.10 5.38
CA PRO A 44 -19.70 -11.45 4.18
C PRO A 44 -18.72 -10.51 3.48
N PHE A 45 -17.64 -10.06 4.15
CA PHE A 45 -16.62 -9.21 3.56
C PHE A 45 -15.90 -9.89 2.37
N PHE A 46 -15.75 -11.21 2.41
CA PHE A 46 -15.13 -12.03 1.35
C PHE A 46 -16.09 -12.45 0.23
N THR A 47 -17.33 -11.96 0.24
CA THR A 47 -18.31 -12.23 -0.81
C THR A 47 -18.81 -10.91 -1.36
N LEU A 48 -18.57 -10.64 -2.65
CA LEU A 48 -19.01 -9.38 -3.25
C LEU A 48 -20.53 -9.22 -3.17
N GLN A 49 -20.95 -8.08 -2.63
CA GLN A 49 -22.36 -7.80 -2.37
C GLN A 49 -23.11 -7.51 -3.68
N ARG A 50 -24.37 -7.97 -3.78
CA ARG A 50 -25.22 -7.73 -4.97
C ARG A 50 -25.74 -6.30 -5.05
N VAL A 51 -26.01 -5.70 -3.89
CA VAL A 51 -26.50 -4.32 -3.78
C VAL A 51 -25.35 -3.36 -4.06
N VAL A 52 -25.52 -2.46 -5.03
CA VAL A 52 -24.46 -1.57 -5.53
C VAL A 52 -23.88 -0.69 -4.42
N THR A 53 -24.73 -0.05 -3.61
CA THR A 53 -24.27 0.84 -2.52
C THR A 53 -23.43 0.10 -1.47
N THR A 54 -23.88 -1.09 -1.07
CA THR A 54 -23.13 -1.96 -0.14
C THR A 54 -21.84 -2.46 -0.78
N ARG A 55 -21.89 -2.83 -2.07
CA ARG A 55 -20.71 -3.24 -2.83
C ARG A 55 -19.68 -2.12 -2.91
N THR A 56 -20.06 -0.88 -3.22
CA THR A 56 -19.13 0.26 -3.25
C THR A 56 -18.46 0.46 -1.89
N SER A 57 -19.22 0.37 -0.79
CA SER A 57 -18.67 0.49 0.57
C SER A 57 -17.70 -0.66 0.91
N GLN A 58 -18.04 -1.87 0.47
CA GLN A 58 -17.18 -3.05 0.59
C GLN A 58 -15.88 -2.89 -0.21
N LEU A 59 -15.96 -2.44 -1.47
CA LEU A 59 -14.81 -2.20 -2.35
C LEU A 59 -13.89 -1.12 -1.78
N ALA A 60 -14.45 -0.04 -1.23
CA ALA A 60 -13.68 0.99 -0.52
C ALA A 60 -12.95 0.41 0.71
N SER A 61 -13.61 -0.45 1.47
CA SER A 61 -13.00 -1.13 2.63
C SER A 61 -11.88 -2.09 2.22
N TRP A 62 -12.07 -2.83 1.12
CA TRP A 62 -11.02 -3.66 0.52
C TRP A 62 -9.83 -2.84 0.04
N SER A 63 -10.07 -1.72 -0.66
CA SER A 63 -9.02 -0.82 -1.12
C SER A 63 -8.20 -0.27 0.03
N ALA A 64 -8.84 0.15 1.13
CA ALA A 64 -8.15 0.64 2.33
C ALA A 64 -7.31 -0.47 3.00
N PHE A 65 -7.85 -1.69 3.07
CA PHE A 65 -7.15 -2.85 3.61
C PHE A 65 -5.94 -3.25 2.74
N ILE A 66 -6.10 -3.31 1.42
CA ILE A 66 -5.01 -3.63 0.50
C ILE A 66 -3.88 -2.60 0.62
N GLN A 67 -4.20 -1.30 0.65
CA GLN A 67 -3.21 -0.24 0.83
C GLN A 67 -2.46 -0.38 2.16
N SER A 68 -3.15 -0.63 3.28
CA SER A 68 -2.50 -0.76 4.58
C SER A 68 -1.62 -2.01 4.67
N TYR A 69 -2.08 -3.14 4.12
CA TYR A 69 -1.33 -4.39 4.07
C TYR A 69 -0.07 -4.23 3.20
N CYS A 70 -0.21 -3.71 1.98
CA CYS A 70 0.92 -3.48 1.08
C CYS A 70 1.94 -2.50 1.68
N ARG A 71 1.49 -1.43 2.35
CA ARG A 71 2.38 -0.49 3.06
C ARG A 71 3.18 -1.19 4.16
N PHE A 72 2.52 -1.99 4.98
CA PHE A 72 3.18 -2.65 6.11
C PHE A 72 4.22 -3.70 5.66
N HIS A 73 3.93 -4.41 4.58
CA HIS A 73 4.83 -5.44 4.04
C HIS A 73 5.82 -4.91 2.99
N GLY A 74 5.72 -3.65 2.56
CA GLY A 74 6.55 -3.07 1.49
C GLY A 74 6.27 -3.67 0.10
N ILE A 75 5.02 -4.01 -0.21
CA ILE A 75 4.65 -4.72 -1.45
C ILE A 75 4.15 -3.75 -2.52
N PHE A 76 5.00 -3.28 -3.43
CA PHE A 76 4.67 -2.22 -4.42
C PHE A 76 3.91 -2.70 -5.64
N SER A 77 4.09 -3.98 -6.00
CA SER A 77 3.34 -4.62 -7.06
C SER A 77 2.78 -5.94 -6.56
N LEU A 78 1.62 -6.32 -7.09
CA LEU A 78 0.88 -7.48 -6.68
C LEU A 78 0.47 -8.27 -7.91
N ALA A 79 0.92 -9.52 -8.01
CA ALA A 79 0.37 -10.51 -8.93
C ALA A 79 -0.78 -11.24 -8.23
N LEU A 80 -1.99 -11.18 -8.80
CA LEU A 80 -3.19 -11.74 -8.17
C LEU A 80 -3.04 -13.22 -7.83
N VAL A 81 -2.43 -14.01 -8.72
CA VAL A 81 -2.22 -15.44 -8.54
C VAL A 81 -1.39 -15.76 -7.30
N ASP A 82 -0.36 -14.96 -7.03
CA ASP A 82 0.55 -15.15 -5.90
C ASP A 82 -0.05 -14.58 -4.60
N ALA A 83 -0.90 -13.56 -4.70
CA ALA A 83 -1.53 -12.92 -3.55
C ALA A 83 -2.72 -13.71 -3.00
N LEU A 84 -3.45 -14.46 -3.83
CA LEU A 84 -4.62 -15.25 -3.43
C LEU A 84 -4.41 -16.20 -2.22
N PRO A 85 -3.31 -16.98 -2.14
CA PRO A 85 -3.07 -17.84 -0.99
C PRO A 85 -2.60 -17.09 0.27
N THR A 86 -2.28 -15.79 0.17
CA THR A 86 -1.75 -15.01 1.29
C THR A 86 -2.85 -14.47 2.20
N ALA A 87 -2.47 -13.97 3.38
CA ALA A 87 -3.38 -13.32 4.33
C ALA A 87 -4.14 -12.11 3.74
N LEU A 88 -3.69 -11.55 2.61
CA LEU A 88 -4.35 -10.46 1.93
C LEU A 88 -5.73 -10.86 1.38
N PHE A 89 -5.86 -12.05 0.79
CA PHE A 89 -7.12 -12.51 0.19
C PHE A 89 -7.66 -13.81 0.80
N ASN A 90 -6.91 -14.45 1.70
CA ASN A 90 -7.32 -15.65 2.42
C ASN A 90 -7.29 -15.37 3.94
N ASN A 91 -8.43 -15.56 4.59
CA ASN A 91 -8.54 -15.60 6.04
C ASN A 91 -8.85 -17.03 6.50
N ALA A 92 -7.83 -17.70 7.05
CA ALA A 92 -7.93 -19.06 7.55
C ALA A 92 -8.81 -19.16 8.82
N ASP A 93 -8.86 -18.13 9.67
CA ASP A 93 -9.57 -18.16 10.96
C ASP A 93 -11.09 -18.29 10.78
N ILE A 94 -11.64 -17.68 9.72
CA ILE A 94 -13.06 -17.76 9.38
C ILE A 94 -13.34 -18.68 8.18
N ALA A 95 -12.31 -19.37 7.67
CA ALA A 95 -12.37 -20.22 6.48
C ALA A 95 -12.97 -19.50 5.25
N ARG A 96 -12.54 -18.25 5.00
CA ARG A 96 -13.00 -17.46 3.85
C ARG A 96 -11.84 -16.94 3.03
N SER A 97 -12.02 -16.95 1.71
CA SER A 97 -11.08 -16.36 0.78
C SER A 97 -11.83 -15.67 -0.35
N LEU A 98 -11.21 -14.65 -0.93
CA LEU A 98 -11.71 -13.98 -2.11
C LEU A 98 -11.38 -14.83 -3.35
N SER A 99 -12.31 -14.94 -4.30
CA SER A 99 -12.04 -15.63 -5.56
C SER A 99 -11.13 -14.78 -6.45
N LEU A 100 -10.40 -15.39 -7.40
CA LEU A 100 -9.59 -14.64 -8.37
C LEU A 100 -10.41 -13.58 -9.11
N ARG A 101 -11.63 -13.92 -9.50
CA ARG A 101 -12.57 -13.02 -10.18
C ARG A 101 -12.93 -11.82 -9.29
N ASP A 102 -13.23 -12.07 -8.03
CA ASP A 102 -13.61 -11.01 -7.10
C ASP A 102 -12.42 -10.14 -6.73
N ALA A 103 -11.23 -10.73 -6.55
CA ALA A 103 -9.98 -10.00 -6.31
C ALA A 103 -9.62 -9.10 -7.51
N ARG A 104 -9.78 -9.60 -8.74
CA ARG A 104 -9.66 -8.80 -9.97
C ARG A 104 -10.65 -7.66 -9.99
N THR A 105 -11.91 -7.91 -9.60
CA THR A 105 -12.95 -6.87 -9.53
C THR A 105 -12.57 -5.76 -8.54
N VAL A 106 -12.00 -6.13 -7.39
CA VAL A 106 -11.49 -5.17 -6.39
C VAL A 106 -10.36 -4.32 -6.97
N LEU A 107 -9.33 -4.95 -7.55
CA LEU A 107 -8.21 -4.21 -8.15
C LEU A 107 -8.64 -3.34 -9.32
N HIS A 108 -9.50 -3.84 -10.21
CA HIS A 108 -10.07 -3.05 -11.30
C HIS A 108 -10.81 -1.83 -10.75
N TRP A 109 -11.63 -1.99 -9.71
CA TRP A 109 -12.29 -0.84 -9.08
C TRP A 109 -11.25 0.17 -8.54
N MET A 110 -10.16 -0.29 -7.92
CA MET A 110 -9.06 0.57 -7.47
C MET A 110 -8.38 1.35 -8.61
N THR A 111 -8.36 0.84 -9.85
CA THR A 111 -7.80 1.58 -11.00
C THR A 111 -8.73 2.67 -11.52
N THR A 112 -9.98 2.72 -11.08
CA THR A 112 -10.95 3.74 -11.51
C THR A 112 -10.85 5.02 -10.68
N VAL A 113 -11.44 6.10 -11.20
CA VAL A 113 -11.58 7.37 -10.47
C VAL A 113 -12.42 7.18 -9.19
N GLU A 114 -13.44 6.32 -9.22
CA GLU A 114 -14.26 6.00 -8.03
C GLU A 114 -13.44 5.31 -6.94
N GLY A 115 -12.53 4.41 -7.34
CA GLY A 115 -11.57 3.76 -6.45
C GLY A 115 -10.37 4.63 -6.08
N GLY A 116 -10.32 5.87 -6.58
CA GLY A 116 -9.28 6.84 -6.29
C GLY A 116 -7.97 6.61 -7.04
N ASN A 117 -7.97 5.85 -8.14
CA ASN A 117 -6.78 5.48 -8.91
C ASN A 117 -5.64 4.97 -8.00
N ARG A 118 -5.98 4.02 -7.13
CA ARG A 118 -5.10 3.41 -6.12
C ARG A 118 -4.37 2.17 -6.63
N ALA A 119 -4.57 1.80 -7.88
CA ALA A 119 -3.81 0.75 -8.54
C ALA A 119 -3.68 1.06 -10.04
N GLU A 120 -2.71 0.42 -10.67
CA GLU A 120 -2.53 0.46 -12.12
C GLU A 120 -2.03 -0.89 -12.60
N TRP A 121 -2.67 -1.44 -13.64
CA TRP A 121 -2.24 -2.71 -14.23
C TRP A 121 -0.90 -2.54 -14.94
N ILE A 122 0.02 -3.46 -14.67
CA ILE A 122 1.32 -3.48 -15.34
C ILE A 122 1.12 -4.18 -16.68
N PRO A 123 1.48 -3.56 -17.82
CA PRO A 123 1.36 -4.21 -19.11
C PRO A 123 2.32 -5.40 -19.16
N SER A 124 1.81 -6.57 -19.56
CA SER A 124 2.66 -7.73 -19.78
C SER A 124 3.66 -7.42 -20.90
N SER A 125 4.95 -7.48 -20.60
CA SER A 125 6.06 -7.21 -21.54
C SER A 125 6.10 -8.18 -22.74
N SER A 126 5.24 -9.19 -22.76
CA SER A 126 5.06 -10.15 -23.87
C SER A 126 4.47 -9.56 -25.15
N SER A 127 3.94 -8.33 -25.12
CA SER A 127 3.27 -7.72 -26.28
C SER A 127 4.13 -6.71 -27.04
N SER A 128 5.45 -6.63 -26.77
CA SER A 128 6.34 -5.65 -27.41
C SER A 128 7.62 -6.24 -28.01
N SER A 129 7.54 -7.46 -28.54
CA SER A 129 8.58 -7.99 -29.44
C SER A 129 8.01 -8.87 -30.55
N SER A 130 7.71 -8.26 -31.72
CA SER A 130 8.00 -8.80 -33.07
C SER A 130 7.55 -7.84 -34.19
N TYR A 131 8.49 -6.98 -34.61
CA TYR A 131 8.79 -6.52 -35.98
C TYR A 131 7.69 -6.53 -37.07
N SER A 132 7.30 -5.35 -37.57
CA SER A 132 7.44 -4.99 -39.00
C SER A 132 6.78 -3.64 -39.31
N SER A 133 7.61 -2.68 -39.70
CA SER A 133 7.21 -1.54 -40.52
C SER A 133 6.73 -2.06 -41.87
N SER A 134 5.44 -1.97 -42.17
CA SER A 134 4.97 -1.94 -43.55
C SER A 134 3.69 -1.15 -43.69
N ILE A 135 3.84 -0.07 -44.44
CA ILE A 135 2.82 0.81 -44.99
C ILE A 135 1.76 -0.03 -45.73
N THR A 136 0.47 0.20 -45.45
CA THR A 136 -0.60 0.39 -46.45
C THR A 136 -1.91 0.72 -45.75
N ALA A 137 -2.53 1.81 -46.18
CA ALA A 137 -3.90 2.18 -45.83
C ALA A 137 -4.89 1.25 -46.53
N SER A 138 -6.00 0.90 -45.88
CA SER A 138 -7.38 1.19 -46.34
C SER A 138 -8.46 0.28 -45.72
N ALA A 139 -9.67 0.83 -45.76
CA ALA A 139 -10.98 0.18 -45.69
C ALA A 139 -11.64 -0.03 -44.32
N ALA A 140 -12.63 0.83 -44.07
CA ALA A 140 -13.67 0.69 -43.08
C ALA A 140 -14.54 -0.56 -43.30
N LYS A 141 -14.89 -1.26 -42.21
CA LYS A 141 -16.17 -1.99 -42.12
C LYS A 141 -16.64 -2.11 -40.67
N LYS A 142 -17.87 -1.63 -40.47
CA LYS A 142 -18.68 -1.60 -39.25
C LYS A 142 -19.08 -3.02 -38.84
N GLY A 143 -18.89 -3.38 -37.56
CA GLY A 143 -19.31 -4.66 -36.99
C GLY A 143 -19.59 -4.54 -35.48
N ARG A 144 -20.89 -4.61 -35.15
CA ARG A 144 -21.57 -4.89 -33.88
C ARG A 144 -20.72 -5.11 -32.61
N GLY A 145 -21.06 -4.35 -31.57
CA GLY A 145 -20.55 -4.48 -30.21
C GLY A 145 -20.65 -5.90 -29.66
N GLY A 146 -19.48 -6.43 -29.32
CA GLY A 146 -19.30 -7.51 -28.36
C GLY A 146 -18.38 -6.98 -27.28
N ASP A 147 -18.84 -7.12 -26.04
CA ASP A 147 -18.10 -6.92 -24.80
C ASP A 147 -16.73 -7.63 -24.92
N LYS A 148 -15.67 -6.84 -25.11
CA LYS A 148 -14.27 -7.28 -25.19
C LYS A 148 -13.51 -6.46 -24.16
N GLY A 149 -13.44 -6.96 -22.94
CA GLY A 149 -12.57 -6.40 -21.91
C GLY A 149 -12.17 -7.50 -20.96
N GLU A 150 -10.87 -7.58 -20.67
CA GLU A 150 -10.32 -8.22 -19.47
C GLU A 150 -9.89 -9.70 -19.53
N GLU A 151 -9.38 -10.19 -20.65
CA GLU A 151 -8.46 -11.36 -20.61
C GLU A 151 -7.26 -11.10 -21.51
N GLU A 152 -6.16 -10.62 -20.93
CA GLU A 152 -4.76 -10.96 -21.28
C GLU A 152 -3.80 -10.00 -20.56
N GLY A 153 -3.64 -10.22 -19.26
CA GLY A 153 -2.56 -9.69 -18.46
C GLY A 153 -2.25 -10.71 -17.39
N ASP A 154 -0.99 -10.79 -16.97
CA ASP A 154 -0.50 -11.63 -15.86
C ASP A 154 -1.23 -11.39 -14.52
N GLY A 155 -2.15 -10.41 -14.48
CA GLY A 155 -2.89 -10.02 -13.29
C GLY A 155 -2.00 -9.28 -12.30
N LYS A 156 -0.90 -8.68 -12.79
CA LYS A 156 0.02 -7.87 -12.00
C LYS A 156 -0.38 -6.40 -12.06
N ALA A 157 -0.44 -5.77 -10.90
CA ALA A 157 -0.73 -4.34 -10.77
C ALA A 157 0.21 -3.69 -9.76
N TRP A 158 0.58 -2.43 -9.98
CA TRP A 158 1.11 -1.61 -8.89
C TRP A 158 -0.01 -1.24 -7.93
N ILE A 159 0.33 -1.22 -6.64
CA ILE A 159 -0.59 -0.80 -5.57
C ILE A 159 -0.07 0.51 -4.98
N TYR A 160 -0.90 1.55 -5.03
CA TYR A 160 -0.54 2.88 -4.57
C TYR A 160 -1.11 3.16 -3.18
N TRP A 161 -0.39 2.75 -2.12
CA TRP A 161 -0.65 3.30 -0.76
C TRP A 161 -0.09 4.71 -0.58
N ARG A 162 0.78 5.12 -1.51
CA ARG A 162 1.10 6.51 -1.85
C ARG A 162 1.17 6.55 -3.38
N ARG A 163 0.63 7.60 -3.99
CA ARG A 163 0.71 7.81 -5.44
C ARG A 163 2.10 8.32 -5.84
N PRO A 164 2.49 8.23 -7.12
CA PRO A 164 3.76 8.79 -7.61
C PRO A 164 3.97 10.26 -7.21
N GLU A 165 2.90 11.06 -7.16
CA GLU A 165 2.99 12.46 -6.75
C GLU A 165 3.30 12.67 -5.27
N GLU A 166 2.87 11.71 -4.43
CA GLU A 166 3.12 11.68 -2.99
C GLU A 166 4.50 11.10 -2.71
N TRP A 167 4.92 10.08 -3.47
CA TRP A 167 6.29 9.57 -3.42
C TRP A 167 7.31 10.62 -3.83
N ALA A 168 7.02 11.42 -4.86
CA ALA A 168 7.85 12.56 -5.24
C ALA A 168 8.12 13.50 -4.05
N GLN A 169 7.10 13.79 -3.24
CA GLN A 169 7.26 14.63 -2.05
C GLN A 169 8.14 13.95 -0.98
N VAL A 170 7.94 12.65 -0.75
CA VAL A 170 8.77 11.88 0.20
C VAL A 170 10.23 11.83 -0.25
N LEU A 171 10.48 11.65 -1.55
CA LEU A 171 11.83 11.66 -2.13
C LEU A 171 12.49 13.04 -1.98
N GLU A 172 11.76 14.11 -2.29
CA GLU A 172 12.23 15.49 -2.08
C GLU A 172 12.59 15.73 -0.59
N GLU A 173 11.71 15.33 0.35
CA GLU A 173 11.96 15.47 1.79
C GLU A 173 13.19 14.66 2.25
N TRP A 174 13.36 13.44 1.74
CA TRP A 174 14.52 12.60 2.04
C TRP A 174 15.82 13.23 1.53
N VAL A 175 15.84 13.77 0.31
CA VAL A 175 17.02 14.45 -0.24
C VAL A 175 17.37 15.68 0.60
N ASP A 176 16.36 16.50 0.94
CA ASP A 176 16.53 17.69 1.76
C ASP A 176 17.10 17.34 3.13
N ARG A 177 16.58 16.29 3.78
CA ARG A 177 17.02 15.82 5.09
C ARG A 177 18.42 15.21 5.08
N THR A 178 18.81 14.52 4.01
CA THR A 178 20.11 13.83 3.91
C THR A 178 21.21 14.72 3.31
N GLY A 179 20.88 15.92 2.84
CA GLY A 179 21.84 16.84 2.24
C GLY A 179 22.36 16.38 0.87
N GLN A 180 21.62 15.53 0.17
CA GLN A 180 22.02 14.96 -1.13
C GLN A 180 21.66 15.85 -2.32
N LYS A 181 21.25 17.11 -2.08
CA LYS A 181 21.00 18.08 -3.14
C LYS A 181 22.25 18.29 -3.97
N GLY A 182 22.09 18.26 -5.28
CA GLY A 182 23.17 18.47 -6.23
C GLY A 182 24.07 17.25 -6.47
N ALA A 183 23.98 16.19 -5.66
CA ALA A 183 24.61 14.91 -5.95
C ALA A 183 23.79 14.14 -6.99
N VAL A 184 24.48 13.35 -7.81
CA VAL A 184 23.84 12.38 -8.72
C VAL A 184 23.80 11.05 -8.02
N VAL A 185 22.61 10.48 -7.86
CA VAL A 185 22.37 9.16 -7.25
C VAL A 185 21.59 8.28 -8.22
N THR A 186 21.86 6.99 -8.26
CA THR A 186 21.13 6.07 -9.13
C THR A 186 19.78 5.66 -8.53
N LEU A 187 18.84 5.20 -9.36
CA LEU A 187 17.57 4.64 -8.87
C LEU A 187 17.80 3.45 -7.92
N TYR A 188 18.83 2.65 -8.18
CA TYR A 188 19.24 1.53 -7.33
C TYR A 188 19.71 2.00 -5.95
N GLU A 189 20.53 3.06 -5.89
CA GLU A 189 20.97 3.64 -4.62
C GLU A 189 19.80 4.21 -3.81
N ILE A 190 18.77 4.74 -4.46
CA ILE A 190 17.58 5.22 -3.77
C ILE A 190 16.76 4.04 -3.23
N ALA A 191 16.46 3.05 -4.06
CA ALA A 191 15.56 1.95 -3.69
C ALA A 191 16.19 0.88 -2.80
N GLU A 192 17.49 0.59 -2.95
CA GLU A 192 18.10 -0.62 -2.39
C GLU A 192 19.35 -0.37 -1.52
N SER A 193 19.82 0.88 -1.38
CA SER A 193 20.96 1.19 -0.52
C SER A 193 20.69 0.92 0.96
N ASP A 194 21.75 0.56 1.70
CA ASP A 194 21.70 0.47 3.17
C ASP A 194 21.33 1.80 3.82
N ALA A 195 21.65 2.93 3.18
CA ALA A 195 21.31 4.26 3.68
C ALA A 195 19.79 4.52 3.64
N THR A 196 19.05 3.86 2.75
CA THR A 196 17.61 4.05 2.58
C THR A 196 16.78 2.92 3.21
N ARG A 197 17.43 1.93 3.85
CA ARG A 197 16.77 0.76 4.45
C ARG A 197 15.63 1.07 5.44
N ARG A 198 15.62 2.26 6.03
CA ARG A 198 14.57 2.72 6.97
C ARG A 198 13.49 3.59 6.32
N GLU A 199 13.65 3.90 5.05
CA GLU A 199 12.71 4.74 4.30
C GLU A 199 11.55 3.90 3.75
N GLU A 200 10.38 4.51 3.63
CA GLU A 200 9.17 3.81 3.16
C GLU A 200 9.24 3.38 1.68
N PHE A 201 10.15 3.97 0.90
CA PHE A 201 10.37 3.64 -0.52
C PHE A 201 11.46 2.58 -0.74
N TRP A 202 12.03 2.02 0.33
CA TRP A 202 13.02 0.95 0.18
C TRP A 202 12.36 -0.31 -0.43
N GLY A 203 13.03 -0.92 -1.41
CA GLY A 203 12.50 -2.03 -2.19
C GLY A 203 11.40 -1.64 -3.19
N MET A 204 11.23 -0.35 -3.48
CA MET A 204 10.30 0.12 -4.50
C MET A 204 10.70 -0.37 -5.89
N ASP A 205 9.70 -0.83 -6.65
CA ASP A 205 9.84 -1.23 -8.05
C ASP A 205 10.43 -0.08 -8.89
N SER A 206 11.40 -0.41 -9.76
CA SER A 206 12.18 0.59 -10.50
C SER A 206 11.33 1.50 -11.37
N ASP A 207 10.30 0.95 -12.00
CA ASP A 207 9.38 1.71 -12.87
C ASP A 207 8.50 2.66 -12.05
N LEU A 208 8.05 2.23 -10.87
CA LEU A 208 7.30 3.08 -9.96
C LEU A 208 8.18 4.21 -9.40
N LEU A 209 9.43 3.90 -9.05
CA LEU A 209 10.39 4.91 -8.62
C LEU A 209 10.68 5.91 -9.75
N ARG A 210 10.89 5.42 -10.97
CA ARG A 210 11.11 6.24 -12.17
C ARG A 210 9.97 7.22 -12.40
N ARG A 211 8.72 6.75 -12.29
CA ARG A 211 7.50 7.58 -12.40
C ARG A 211 7.41 8.63 -11.29
N SER A 212 7.80 8.27 -10.08
CA SER A 212 7.83 9.22 -8.94
C SER A 212 8.88 10.31 -9.17
N VAL A 213 10.06 9.94 -9.67
CA VAL A 213 11.11 10.89 -10.06
C VAL A 213 10.67 11.78 -11.23
N ASP A 214 9.96 11.25 -12.23
CA ASP A 214 9.41 12.06 -13.33
C ASP A 214 8.50 13.19 -12.84
N VAL A 215 7.78 12.97 -11.75
CA VAL A 215 6.98 14.03 -11.12
C VAL A 215 7.91 15.12 -10.56
N CYS A 216 9.01 14.76 -9.90
CA CYS A 216 10.02 15.73 -9.44
C CYS A 216 10.64 16.50 -10.63
N VAL A 217 10.91 15.83 -11.75
CA VAL A 217 11.45 16.46 -12.97
C VAL A 217 10.45 17.47 -13.54
N LYS A 218 9.17 17.09 -13.66
CA LYS A 218 8.10 17.99 -14.13
C LYS A 218 7.90 19.20 -13.23
N ARG A 219 8.20 19.07 -11.93
CA ARG A 219 8.19 20.16 -10.95
C ARG A 219 9.47 21.02 -10.96
N GLY A 220 10.47 20.66 -11.75
CA GLY A 220 11.77 21.35 -11.79
C GLY A 220 12.65 21.09 -10.55
N ARG A 221 12.37 20.01 -9.80
CA ARG A 221 13.09 19.64 -8.56
C ARG A 221 14.08 18.50 -8.75
N ALA A 222 14.07 17.85 -9.91
CA ALA A 222 15.05 16.82 -10.25
C ALA A 222 15.38 16.83 -11.75
N GLN A 223 16.46 16.16 -12.11
CA GLN A 223 16.85 15.87 -13.48
C GLN A 223 17.40 14.45 -13.56
N VAL A 224 16.96 13.69 -14.57
CA VAL A 224 17.46 12.34 -14.85
C VAL A 224 18.54 12.42 -15.92
N PHE A 225 19.59 11.62 -15.77
CA PHE A 225 20.76 11.47 -16.64
C PHE A 225 20.93 10.00 -17.01
N GLY A 226 21.57 9.72 -18.13
CA GLY A 226 21.91 8.36 -18.55
C GLY A 226 20.93 7.76 -19.57
N GLN A 227 21.16 6.49 -19.89
CA GLN A 227 20.31 5.67 -20.76
C GLN A 227 19.58 4.62 -19.91
N GLU A 228 18.50 4.06 -20.46
CA GLU A 228 17.65 3.04 -19.82
C GLU A 228 18.52 1.91 -19.21
N GLY A 229 18.44 1.74 -17.88
CA GLY A 229 19.24 0.77 -17.11
C GLY A 229 20.50 1.32 -16.41
N SER A 230 20.93 2.55 -16.69
CA SER A 230 21.99 3.27 -15.96
C SER A 230 21.59 4.73 -15.71
N GLU A 231 20.38 4.89 -15.18
CA GLU A 231 19.80 6.21 -14.92
C GLU A 231 20.30 6.78 -13.59
N GLY A 232 20.96 7.93 -13.67
CA GLY A 232 21.31 8.77 -12.52
C GLY A 232 20.27 9.88 -12.35
N VAL A 233 19.94 10.23 -11.11
CA VAL A 233 19.02 11.30 -10.76
C VAL A 233 19.75 12.32 -9.92
N LYS A 234 19.62 13.60 -10.31
CA LYS A 234 20.07 14.74 -9.51
C LYS A 234 18.88 15.51 -9.02
N PHE A 235 18.80 15.76 -7.72
CA PHE A 235 17.78 16.59 -7.11
C PHE A 235 18.32 18.00 -6.84
N PHE A 236 17.45 19.01 -6.90
CA PHE A 236 17.75 20.44 -6.73
C PHE A 236 17.09 21.06 -5.49
#